data_AF-A0A3C1ICV7-F1
#
_entry.id   AF-A0A3C1ICV7-F1
#
_cell.length_a   1.000
_cell.length_b   1.000
_cell.length_c   1.000
_cell.angle_alpha   90.00
_cell.angle_beta   90.00
_cell.angle_gamma   90.00
#
_symmetry.space_group_name_H-M   'P 1'
#
loop_
_entity.id
_entity.type
_entity.pdbx_description
1 polymer ?
#
loop_
_entity_poly.entity_id
_entity_poly.type
_entity_poly.pdbx_seq_one_letter_code
_entity_poly.pdbx_strand_id
1 'polypeptide(L)'
;VYRNEDTGWGWPPYFKFGTSNIQAQATDLISTKNAETMTWVLLRHYGWRSELLSIYPNVVRMRVIEDAEMRVVPWQNILTLIGFFGVFWMIRVRWLRFWVARVDPMLETVTDTLEEAETGVRARAGRLAGRLRRLFKAD
;
A
#
# COMPACT_ATOMS: atom_id res chain seq x y z
N VAL A 1 15.12 -25.03 8.83
CA VAL A 1 14.61 -26.03 7.85
C VAL A 1 13.70 -25.31 6.87
N TYR A 2 14.06 -25.27 5.59
CA TYR A 2 13.21 -24.74 4.50
C TYR A 2 12.36 -25.88 3.93
N ARG A 3 11.04 -25.69 3.83
CA ARG A 3 10.14 -26.66 3.17
C ARG A 3 9.78 -26.08 1.81
N ASN A 4 10.46 -26.56 0.78
CA ASN A 4 10.37 -26.03 -0.56
C ASN A 4 9.25 -26.75 -1.31
N GLU A 5 8.04 -26.20 -1.30
CA GLU A 5 6.87 -26.80 -1.95
C GLU A 5 6.36 -25.92 -3.10
N ASP A 6 5.93 -26.57 -4.19
CA ASP A 6 5.33 -25.90 -5.33
C ASP A 6 3.97 -25.37 -4.87
N THR A 7 3.84 -24.05 -4.86
CA THR A 7 2.72 -23.39 -4.20
C THR A 7 1.47 -23.38 -5.08
N GLY A 8 1.63 -23.58 -6.39
CA GLY A 8 0.53 -23.67 -7.34
C GLY A 8 -0.48 -22.53 -7.18
N TRP A 9 -1.75 -22.90 -6.96
CA TRP A 9 -2.87 -21.99 -6.65
C TRP A 9 -3.18 -21.90 -5.14
N GLY A 10 -2.35 -22.49 -4.29
CA GLY A 10 -2.51 -22.50 -2.83
C GLY A 10 -2.01 -21.22 -2.15
N TRP A 11 -2.20 -21.15 -0.84
CA TRP A 11 -1.69 -20.06 0.00
C TRP A 11 -0.24 -20.35 0.45
N PRO A 12 0.72 -19.41 0.36
CA PRO A 12 0.61 -18.03 -0.13
C PRO A 12 0.67 -17.92 -1.68
N PRO A 13 -0.08 -17.00 -2.33
CA PRO A 13 -0.19 -16.94 -3.78
C PRO A 13 1.09 -16.37 -4.41
N TYR A 14 2.04 -17.23 -4.70
CA TYR A 14 3.33 -16.85 -5.30
C TYR A 14 3.68 -17.67 -6.57
N PHE A 15 2.73 -18.49 -7.08
CA PHE A 15 2.85 -19.26 -8.32
C PHE A 15 4.24 -19.86 -8.55
N LYS A 16 4.72 -20.60 -7.55
CA LYS A 16 6.03 -21.23 -7.62
C LYS A 16 5.90 -22.66 -8.15
N PHE A 17 6.65 -22.95 -9.22
CA PHE A 17 6.81 -24.28 -9.82
C PHE A 17 8.31 -24.64 -9.92
N GLY A 18 8.66 -25.93 -9.80
CA GLY A 18 10.04 -26.40 -10.00
C GLY A 18 10.90 -26.44 -8.73
N THR A 19 10.30 -26.73 -7.58
CA THR A 19 11.01 -26.96 -6.30
C THR A 19 12.07 -28.05 -6.35
N SER A 20 11.91 -29.08 -7.18
CA SER A 20 12.87 -30.15 -7.41
C SER A 20 14.22 -29.64 -7.91
N ASN A 21 14.23 -28.70 -8.87
CA ASN A 21 15.46 -28.11 -9.41
C ASN A 21 16.22 -27.30 -8.36
N ILE A 22 15.49 -26.60 -7.49
CA ILE A 22 16.10 -25.84 -6.38
C ILE A 22 16.66 -26.80 -5.34
N GLN A 23 15.98 -27.92 -5.04
CA GLN A 23 16.48 -28.90 -4.09
C GLN A 23 17.73 -29.65 -4.60
N ALA A 24 17.79 -29.94 -5.90
CA ALA A 24 18.99 -30.46 -6.56
C ALA A 24 20.16 -29.49 -6.46
N GLN A 25 19.96 -28.21 -6.85
CA GLN A 25 20.97 -27.17 -6.71
C GLN A 25 21.41 -26.96 -5.26
N ALA A 26 20.50 -27.07 -4.29
CA ALA A 26 20.86 -26.94 -2.88
C ALA A 26 21.79 -28.08 -2.45
N THR A 27 21.53 -29.31 -2.91
CA THR A 27 22.36 -30.49 -2.62
C THR A 27 23.75 -30.37 -3.22
N ASP A 28 23.86 -29.89 -4.46
CA ASP A 28 25.15 -29.68 -5.14
C ASP A 28 25.99 -28.58 -4.50
N LEU A 29 25.35 -27.62 -3.84
CA LEU A 29 26.01 -26.49 -3.16
C LEU A 29 26.36 -26.79 -1.70
N ILE A 30 26.06 -28.00 -1.18
CA ILE A 30 26.46 -28.39 0.18
C ILE A 30 27.97 -28.60 0.21
N SER A 31 28.70 -27.68 0.84
CA SER A 31 30.10 -27.89 1.17
C SER A 31 30.23 -29.01 2.21
N THR A 32 31.09 -29.99 1.97
CA THR A 32 31.47 -31.00 2.97
C THR A 32 32.16 -30.30 4.15
N LYS A 33 31.91 -30.77 5.38
CA LYS A 33 32.43 -30.16 6.63
C LYS A 33 33.96 -29.93 6.67
N ASN A 34 34.72 -30.58 5.79
CA ASN A 34 36.18 -30.53 5.71
C ASN A 34 36.71 -29.85 4.43
N ALA A 35 35.89 -29.10 3.69
CA ALA A 35 36.34 -28.39 2.50
C ALA A 35 37.21 -27.18 2.87
N GLU A 36 38.37 -27.03 2.24
CA GLU A 36 39.31 -25.92 2.46
C GLU A 36 38.72 -24.55 2.08
N THR A 37 37.72 -24.53 1.19
CA THR A 37 36.98 -23.34 0.77
C THR A 37 35.49 -23.55 0.98
N MET A 38 34.86 -22.70 1.80
CA MET A 38 33.41 -22.71 1.98
C MET A 38 32.70 -22.00 0.82
N THR A 39 31.67 -22.63 0.26
CA THR A 39 30.83 -22.00 -0.77
C THR A 39 29.76 -21.13 -0.11
N TRP A 40 29.83 -19.82 -0.31
CA TRP A 40 28.80 -18.90 0.15
C TRP A 40 27.65 -18.83 -0.85
N VAL A 41 26.41 -18.92 -0.36
CA VAL A 41 25.21 -18.90 -1.19
C VAL A 41 24.25 -17.84 -0.66
N LEU A 42 23.89 -16.91 -1.53
CA LEU A 42 22.82 -15.96 -1.30
C LEU A 42 21.48 -16.64 -1.56
N LEU A 43 20.63 -16.73 -0.54
CA LEU A 43 19.27 -17.22 -0.65
C LEU A 43 18.28 -16.07 -0.76
N ARG A 44 17.50 -16.05 -1.83
CA ARG A 44 16.28 -15.23 -1.93
C ARG A 44 15.09 -16.09 -1.52
N HIS A 45 14.46 -15.77 -0.41
CA HIS A 45 13.26 -16.44 0.08
C HIS A 45 12.06 -15.49 0.14
N TYR A 46 10.86 -16.07 0.18
CA TYR A 46 9.62 -15.36 0.46
C TYR A 46 8.83 -16.12 1.52
N GLY A 47 7.90 -15.42 2.17
CA GLY A 47 7.09 -15.96 3.27
C GLY A 47 7.72 -15.78 4.65
N TRP A 48 6.87 -15.96 5.68
CA TRP A 48 7.23 -15.87 7.10
C TRP A 48 7.12 -17.27 7.73
N ARG A 49 7.94 -17.60 8.73
CA ARG A 49 7.75 -18.82 9.53
C ARG A 49 6.63 -18.62 10.56
N SER A 50 5.49 -19.29 10.36
CA SER A 50 4.43 -19.34 11.37
C SER A 50 4.11 -20.79 11.68
N GLU A 51 4.41 -21.23 12.90
CA GLU A 51 4.13 -22.60 13.35
C GLU A 51 2.62 -22.84 13.48
N LEU A 52 1.87 -21.83 13.92
CA LEU A 52 0.40 -21.89 14.06
C LEU A 52 -0.32 -22.14 12.73
N LEU A 53 0.23 -21.62 11.63
CA LEU A 53 -0.35 -21.76 10.29
C LEU A 53 0.37 -22.81 9.44
N SER A 54 1.33 -23.55 10.02
CA SER A 54 2.22 -24.47 9.29
C SER A 54 2.87 -23.84 8.05
N ILE A 55 3.18 -22.54 8.12
CA ILE A 55 3.79 -21.78 7.03
C ILE A 55 5.32 -21.83 7.20
N TYR A 56 5.99 -22.33 6.17
CA TYR A 56 7.45 -22.37 6.09
C TYR A 56 7.93 -21.40 5.00
N PRO A 57 9.02 -20.66 5.24
CA PRO A 57 9.59 -19.80 4.21
C PRO A 57 10.07 -20.66 3.04
N ASN A 58 9.91 -20.13 1.83
CA ASN A 58 10.14 -20.85 0.60
C ASN A 58 11.24 -20.14 -0.22
N VAL A 59 12.20 -20.90 -0.77
CA VAL A 59 13.38 -20.34 -1.45
C VAL A 59 13.07 -20.15 -2.93
N VAL A 60 13.14 -18.92 -3.43
CA VAL A 60 12.88 -18.60 -4.85
C VAL A 60 14.12 -18.75 -5.70
N ARG A 61 15.28 -18.34 -5.17
CA ARG A 61 16.53 -18.29 -5.94
C ARG A 61 17.72 -18.50 -5.02
N MET A 62 18.70 -19.24 -5.51
CA MET A 62 20.02 -19.37 -4.90
C MET A 62 21.06 -18.84 -5.88
N ARG A 63 22.07 -18.14 -5.37
CA ARG A 63 23.19 -17.64 -6.16
C ARG A 63 24.46 -17.80 -5.34
N VAL A 64 25.48 -18.42 -5.92
CA VAL A 64 26.81 -18.49 -5.29
C VAL A 64 27.43 -17.10 -5.27
N ILE A 65 28.00 -16.73 -4.14
CA ILE A 65 28.70 -15.47 -3.91
C ILE A 65 30.13 -15.76 -3.47
N GLU A 66 31.05 -14.85 -3.78
CA GLU A 66 32.48 -15.02 -3.50
C GLU A 66 32.81 -14.71 -2.03
N ASP A 67 32.00 -13.88 -1.37
CA ASP A 67 32.24 -13.38 -0.02
C ASP A 67 30.95 -13.38 0.82
N ALA A 68 31.07 -13.78 2.09
CA ALA A 68 30.00 -13.79 3.07
C ALA A 68 29.50 -12.38 3.41
N GLU A 69 30.37 -11.37 3.33
CA GLU A 69 30.04 -10.00 3.73
C GLU A 69 29.46 -9.14 2.59
N MET A 70 29.19 -9.74 1.42
CA MET A 70 28.64 -9.02 0.27
C MET A 70 27.25 -8.44 0.58
N ARG A 71 27.15 -7.10 0.57
CA ARG A 71 25.86 -6.41 0.69
C ARG A 71 25.07 -6.50 -0.62
N VAL A 72 23.89 -7.11 -0.57
CA VAL A 72 22.99 -7.23 -1.73
C VAL A 72 21.85 -6.23 -1.62
N VAL A 73 21.81 -5.27 -2.55
CA VAL A 73 20.73 -4.28 -2.63
C VAL A 73 19.64 -4.78 -3.60
N PRO A 74 18.37 -4.86 -3.18
CA PRO A 74 17.28 -5.38 -4.01
C PRO A 74 16.75 -4.33 -5.01
N TRP A 75 17.57 -3.95 -6.00
CA TRP A 75 17.27 -2.89 -6.97
C TRP A 75 15.93 -3.07 -7.69
N GLN A 76 15.57 -4.30 -8.07
CA GLN A 76 14.28 -4.56 -8.73
C GLN A 76 13.10 -4.15 -7.84
N ASN A 77 13.14 -4.48 -6.55
CA ASN A 77 12.07 -4.13 -5.61
C ASN A 77 12.00 -2.60 -5.44
N ILE A 78 13.16 -1.94 -5.35
CA ILE A 78 13.24 -0.48 -5.24
C ILE A 78 12.61 0.19 -6.47
N LEU A 79 13.01 -0.22 -7.67
CA LEU A 79 12.46 0.31 -8.92
C LEU A 79 10.96 0.06 -9.04
N THR A 80 10.50 -1.14 -8.69
CA THR A 80 9.07 -1.47 -8.66
C THR A 80 8.30 -0.58 -7.69
N LEU A 81 8.80 -0.36 -6.47
CA LEU A 81 8.17 0.52 -5.50
C LEU A 81 8.14 1.98 -5.94
N ILE A 82 9.23 2.48 -6.54
CA ILE A 82 9.28 3.81 -7.13
C ILE A 82 8.25 3.94 -8.26
N GLY A 83 8.14 2.92 -9.11
CA GLY A 83 7.13 2.88 -10.17
C GLY A 83 5.71 2.93 -9.62
N PHE A 84 5.39 2.10 -8.62
CA PHE A 84 4.09 2.12 -7.95
C PHE A 84 3.79 3.46 -7.29
N PHE A 85 4.77 4.04 -6.61
CA PHE A 85 4.64 5.37 -6.01
C PHE A 85 4.38 6.44 -7.09
N GLY A 86 5.08 6.38 -8.22
CA GLY A 86 4.86 7.28 -9.35
C GLY A 86 3.46 7.17 -9.94
N VAL A 87 2.95 5.94 -10.12
CA VAL A 87 1.57 5.69 -10.59
C VAL A 87 0.55 6.20 -9.57
N PHE A 88 0.73 5.87 -8.29
CA PHE A 88 -0.13 6.35 -7.21
C PHE A 88 -0.16 7.88 -7.18
N TRP A 89 0.99 8.53 -7.26
CA TRP A 89 1.11 9.98 -7.30
C TRP A 89 0.38 10.57 -8.52
N MET A 90 0.55 9.97 -9.68
CA MET A 90 -0.10 10.39 -10.92
C MET A 90 -1.63 10.33 -10.82
N ILE A 91 -2.17 9.27 -10.20
CA ILE A 91 -3.59 9.14 -9.90
C ILE A 91 -4.02 10.18 -8.87
N ARG A 92 -3.27 10.34 -7.77
CA ARG A 92 -3.56 11.32 -6.72
C ARG A 92 -3.65 12.74 -7.27
N VAL A 93 -2.71 13.16 -8.09
CA VAL A 93 -2.71 14.51 -8.68
C VAL A 93 -3.92 14.71 -9.60
N ARG A 94 -4.26 13.70 -10.42
CA ARG A 94 -5.47 13.75 -11.26
C ARG A 94 -6.75 13.81 -10.42
N TRP A 95 -6.79 13.06 -9.34
CA TRP A 95 -7.89 13.06 -8.39
C TRP A 95 -8.06 14.43 -7.72
N LEU A 96 -7.00 14.99 -7.15
CA LEU A 96 -7.05 16.33 -6.54
C LEU A 96 -7.47 17.41 -7.54
N ARG A 97 -6.94 17.36 -8.77
CA ARG A 97 -7.36 18.28 -9.85
C ARG A 97 -8.84 18.13 -10.20
N PHE A 98 -9.34 16.90 -10.24
CA PHE A 98 -10.75 16.63 -10.48
C PHE A 98 -11.63 17.17 -9.35
N TRP A 99 -11.23 16.99 -8.09
CA TRP A 99 -11.96 17.50 -6.92
C TRP A 99 -12.08 19.02 -6.95
N VAL A 100 -10.98 19.74 -7.20
CA VAL A 100 -11.01 21.21 -7.30
C VAL A 100 -11.88 21.67 -8.46
N ALA A 101 -11.78 21.01 -9.62
CA ALA A 101 -12.54 21.44 -10.79
C ALA A 101 -14.04 21.13 -10.70
N ARG A 102 -14.45 20.11 -9.94
CA ARG A 102 -15.80 19.56 -10.01
C ARG A 102 -16.58 19.60 -8.70
N VAL A 103 -15.90 19.50 -7.56
CA VAL A 103 -16.54 19.38 -6.25
C VAL A 103 -16.54 20.71 -5.51
N ASP A 104 -15.43 21.46 -5.50
CA ASP A 104 -15.37 22.79 -4.89
C ASP A 104 -16.49 23.73 -5.39
N PRO A 105 -16.78 23.87 -6.71
CA PRO A 105 -17.87 24.74 -7.16
C PRO A 105 -19.26 24.26 -6.71
N MET A 106 -19.44 22.94 -6.51
CA MET A 106 -20.71 22.42 -5.98
C MET A 106 -20.86 22.69 -4.49
N LEU A 107 -19.76 22.61 -3.73
CA LEU A 107 -19.74 22.98 -2.31
C LEU A 107 -20.04 24.47 -2.15
N GLU A 108 -19.40 25.33 -2.95
CA GLU A 108 -19.67 26.77 -2.96
C GLU A 108 -21.13 27.09 -3.30
N THR A 109 -21.70 26.42 -4.32
CA THR A 109 -23.12 26.59 -4.65
C THR A 109 -24.04 26.18 -3.49
N VAL A 110 -23.71 25.08 -2.80
CA VAL A 110 -24.48 24.63 -1.63
C VAL A 110 -24.31 25.60 -0.47
N THR A 111 -23.11 26.12 -0.20
CA THR A 111 -22.91 27.12 0.85
C THR A 111 -23.64 28.41 0.55
N ASP A 112 -23.58 28.91 -0.68
CA ASP A 112 -24.25 30.15 -1.09
C ASP A 112 -25.78 30.04 -0.93
N THR A 113 -26.36 28.91 -1.35
CA THR A 113 -27.81 28.68 -1.19
C THR A 113 -28.23 28.59 0.29
N LEU A 114 -27.39 28.02 1.15
CA LEU A 114 -27.64 27.97 2.60
C LEU A 114 -27.54 29.36 3.25
N GLU A 115 -26.55 30.16 2.86
CA GLU A 115 -26.38 31.53 3.34
C GLU A 115 -27.52 32.46 2.88
N GLU A 116 -27.96 32.33 1.63
CA GLU A 116 -29.11 33.07 1.11
C GLU A 116 -30.41 32.69 1.85
N ALA A 117 -30.60 31.41 2.15
CA ALA A 117 -31.73 30.95 2.95
C ALA A 117 -31.66 31.52 4.38
N GLU A 118 -30.49 31.51 5.02
CA GLU A 118 -30.30 32.04 6.37
C GLU A 118 -30.57 33.55 6.44
N THR A 119 -30.02 34.33 5.49
CA THR A 119 -30.24 35.77 5.43
C THR A 119 -31.71 36.10 5.16
N GLY A 120 -32.40 35.34 4.31
CA GLY A 120 -33.84 35.45 4.08
C GLY A 120 -34.67 35.21 5.34
N VAL A 121 -34.31 34.21 6.14
CA VAL A 121 -34.93 33.89 7.44
C VAL A 121 -34.67 35.00 8.46
N ARG A 122 -33.42 35.44 8.63
CA ARG A 122 -33.05 36.54 9.53
C ARG A 122 -33.77 37.84 9.17
N ALA A 123 -33.86 38.18 7.89
CA ALA A 123 -34.57 39.37 7.41
C ALA A 123 -36.08 39.30 7.68
N ARG A 124 -36.72 38.13 7.52
CA ARG A 124 -38.13 37.92 7.88
C ARG A 124 -38.33 38.05 9.40
N ALA A 125 -37.46 37.44 10.20
CA ALA A 125 -37.51 37.53 11.65
C ALA A 125 -37.36 38.98 12.15
N GLY A 126 -36.40 39.74 11.61
CA GLY A 126 -36.20 41.15 11.96
C GLY A 126 -37.40 42.05 11.63
N ARG A 127 -38.07 41.81 10.49
CA ARG A 127 -39.30 42.54 10.11
C ARG A 127 -40.47 42.24 11.05
N LEU A 128 -40.61 40.99 11.49
CA LEU A 128 -41.63 40.59 12.47
C LEU A 128 -41.36 41.20 13.84
N ALA A 129 -40.13 41.10 14.34
CA ALA A 129 -39.71 41.71 15.59
C ALA A 129 -39.92 43.24 15.58
N GLY A 130 -39.61 43.91 14.45
CA GLY A 130 -39.84 45.35 14.28
C GLY A 130 -41.32 45.74 14.28
N ARG A 131 -42.22 44.92 13.71
CA ARG A 131 -43.68 45.16 13.78
C ARG A 131 -44.22 44.95 15.18
N LEU A 132 -43.82 43.86 15.84
CA LEU A 132 -44.23 43.57 17.22
C LEU A 132 -43.77 44.69 18.17
N ARG A 133 -42.53 45.16 18.05
CA ARG A 133 -42.01 46.27 18.87
C ARG A 133 -42.78 47.58 18.68
N ARG A 134 -43.33 47.85 17.49
CA ARG A 134 -44.17 49.05 17.26
C ARG A 134 -45.56 48.90 17.89
N LEU A 135 -46.10 47.69 17.91
CA LEU A 135 -47.39 47.40 18.56
C LEU A 135 -47.30 47.53 20.09
N PHE A 136 -46.17 47.14 20.68
CA PHE A 136 -45.96 47.22 22.15
C PHE A 136 -45.44 48.59 22.64
N LYS A 137 -45.23 49.59 21.77
CA LYS A 137 -44.73 50.94 22.14
C LYS A 137 -45.76 52.05 21.89
N ALA A 138 -47.02 51.68 21.65
CA ALA A 138 -48.11 52.60 21.36
C ALA A 138 -49.03 52.90 22.57
N ASP A 139 -48.67 52.39 23.76
CA ASP A 139 -49.28 52.75 25.05
C ASP A 139 -48.32 53.67 25.83
#